data_AF-A0A1I4B0M5-F1
#
_entry.id   AF-A0A1I4B0M5-F1
#
_cell.length_a   1.000
_cell.length_b   1.000
_cell.length_c   1.000
_cell.angle_alpha   90.00
_cell.angle_beta   90.00
_cell.angle_gamma   90.00
#
_symmetry.space_group_name_H-M   'P 1'
#
loop_
_entity.id
_entity.type
_entity.pdbx_description
1 polymer ?
#
loop_
_entity_poly.entity_id
_entity_poly.type
_entity_poly.pdbx_seq_one_letter_code
_entity_poly.pdbx_strand_id
1 'polypeptide(L)' 'MTRFTKVLFGSLAFSLCCGSGAFSATDPLAPTGQWTAVTTGRAAKPPMGWNSWNAFHTDVTEAKVLD' A
#
# COMPACT_ATOMS: atom_id res chain seq x y z
N MET A 1 -28.16 3.77 -47.56
CA MET A 1 -27.89 3.94 -46.11
C MET A 1 -27.34 2.67 -45.43
N THR A 2 -26.51 1.86 -46.10
CA THR A 2 -25.98 0.60 -45.51
C THR A 2 -24.47 0.43 -45.64
N ARG A 3 -23.76 1.35 -46.30
CA ARG A 3 -22.29 1.31 -46.46
C ARG A 3 -21.53 2.18 -45.45
N PHE A 4 -22.13 3.28 -44.98
CA PHE A 4 -21.49 4.19 -44.01
C PHE A 4 -21.40 3.58 -42.60
N THR A 5 -22.43 2.82 -42.20
CA THR A 5 -22.48 2.13 -40.90
C THR A 5 -21.44 1.00 -40.78
N LYS A 6 -21.06 0.36 -41.90
CA LYS A 6 -20.04 -0.70 -41.93
C LYS A 6 -18.62 -0.17 -41.73
N VAL A 7 -18.32 1.05 -42.19
CA VAL A 7 -16.99 1.65 -42.03
C VAL A 7 -16.79 2.14 -40.59
N LEU A 8 -17.83 2.72 -39.97
CA LEU A 8 -17.77 3.21 -38.59
C LEU A 8 -17.62 2.07 -37.54
N PHE A 9 -18.24 0.90 -37.78
CA PHE A 9 -18.07 -0.28 -36.93
C PHE A 9 -16.71 -0.99 -37.13
N GLY A 10 -16.10 -0.88 -38.30
CA GLY A 10 -14.78 -1.46 -38.58
C GLY A 10 -13.64 -0.73 -37.85
N SER A 11 -13.75 0.58 -37.68
CA SER A 11 -12.71 1.41 -37.03
C SER A 11 -12.68 1.25 -35.51
N LEU A 12 -13.82 1.01 -34.86
CA LEU A 12 -13.89 0.86 -33.40
C LEU A 12 -13.35 -0.50 -32.92
N ALA A 13 -13.52 -1.57 -33.71
CA ALA A 13 -12.97 -2.89 -33.41
C ALA A 13 -11.43 -2.94 -33.57
N PHE A 14 -10.86 -2.14 -34.48
CA PHE A 14 -9.42 -2.12 -34.70
C PHE A 14 -8.65 -1.41 -33.57
N SER A 15 -9.22 -0.36 -32.97
CA SER A 15 -8.59 0.31 -31.82
C SER A 15 -8.68 -0.47 -30.51
N LEU A 16 -9.66 -1.37 -30.32
CA LEU A 16 -9.75 -2.19 -29.11
C LEU A 16 -8.77 -3.37 -29.09
N CYS A 17 -8.36 -3.91 -30.24
CA CYS A 17 -7.38 -5.00 -30.30
C CYS A 17 -5.91 -4.53 -30.14
N CYS A 18 -5.64 -3.24 -30.26
CA CYS A 18 -4.30 -2.65 -30.07
C CYS A 18 -4.12 -1.96 -28.71
N GLY A 19 -5.08 -2.13 -27.78
CA GLY A 19 -4.89 -1.83 -26.37
C GLY A 19 -3.96 -2.86 -25.77
N SER A 20 -2.65 -2.72 -26.06
CA SER A 20 -1.58 -3.47 -25.43
C SER A 20 -1.84 -3.50 -23.93
N GLY A 21 -2.21 -4.68 -23.42
CA GLY A 21 -2.16 -4.92 -21.98
C GLY A 21 -0.77 -4.47 -21.52
N ALA A 22 -0.72 -3.57 -20.55
CA ALA A 22 0.52 -3.27 -19.89
C ALA A 22 1.04 -4.60 -19.35
N PHE A 23 2.01 -5.20 -20.04
CA PHE A 23 2.80 -6.27 -19.47
C PHE A 23 3.48 -5.62 -18.27
N SER A 24 2.95 -5.90 -17.08
CA SER A 24 3.68 -5.66 -15.86
C SER A 24 4.95 -6.48 -16.00
N ALA A 25 6.04 -5.81 -16.36
CA ALA A 25 7.37 -6.40 -16.23
C ALA A 25 7.43 -6.99 -14.82
N THR A 26 7.97 -8.20 -14.70
CA THR A 26 8.29 -8.79 -13.41
C THR A 26 9.29 -7.85 -12.77
N ASP A 27 8.81 -6.85 -12.03
CA ASP A 27 9.64 -5.87 -11.36
C ASP A 27 10.39 -6.66 -10.29
N PRO A 28 11.72 -6.85 -10.42
CA PRO A 28 12.49 -7.60 -9.43
C PRO A 28 12.49 -6.89 -8.07
N LEU A 29 12.03 -5.63 -8.01
CA LEU A 29 11.83 -4.84 -6.81
C LEU A 29 10.34 -4.70 -6.44
N ALA A 30 9.45 -5.48 -7.06
CA ALA A 30 8.05 -5.52 -6.67
C ALA A 30 7.96 -5.84 -5.16
N PRO A 31 7.25 -5.01 -4.37
CA PRO A 31 7.14 -5.26 -2.94
C PRO A 31 6.45 -6.60 -2.70
N THR A 32 7.16 -7.53 -2.06
CA THR A 32 6.66 -8.87 -1.73
C THR A 32 5.98 -8.93 -0.35
N GLY A 33 6.16 -7.89 0.46
CA GLY A 33 5.57 -7.79 1.79
C GLY A 33 4.06 -7.62 1.73
N GLN A 34 3.34 -8.37 2.57
CA GLN A 34 1.93 -8.12 2.85
C GLN A 34 1.85 -7.28 4.12
N TRP A 35 1.22 -6.12 4.05
CA TRP A 35 1.01 -5.30 5.24
C TRP A 35 -0.05 -5.95 6.12
N THR A 36 0.28 -6.18 7.39
CA THR A 36 -0.65 -6.64 8.40
C THR A 36 -0.65 -5.63 9.55
N ALA A 37 -1.84 -5.13 9.92
CA ALA A 37 -2.01 -4.36 11.14
C ALA A 37 -2.62 -5.23 12.23
N VAL A 38 -2.12 -5.03 13.44
CA VAL A 38 -2.82 -5.45 14.65
C VAL A 38 -4.01 -4.52 14.82
N THR A 39 -5.19 -4.96 14.38
CA THR A 39 -6.46 -4.21 14.51
C THR A 39 -7.09 -4.38 15.88
N THR A 40 -6.60 -5.34 16.66
CA THR A 40 -7.02 -5.57 18.04
C THR A 40 -6.39 -4.53 18.98
N GLY A 41 -7.18 -3.97 19.88
CA GLY A 41 -6.73 -2.98 20.87
C GLY A 41 -7.51 -1.66 20.80
N ARG A 42 -7.08 -0.67 21.59
CA ARG A 42 -7.71 0.67 21.69
C ARG A 42 -6.90 1.80 21.06
N ALA A 43 -5.79 1.47 20.39
CA ALA A 43 -4.89 2.45 19.81
C ALA A 43 -5.31 2.79 18.38
N ALA A 44 -6.17 3.81 18.21
CA ALA A 44 -6.56 4.30 16.88
C ALA A 44 -5.42 4.96 16.10
N LYS A 45 -4.35 5.35 16.80
CA LYS A 45 -3.10 5.91 16.27
C LYS A 45 -1.92 5.19 16.94
N PRO A 46 -0.71 5.22 16.34
CA PRO A 46 0.48 4.68 17.00
C PRO A 46 0.65 5.27 18.40
N PRO A 47 0.87 4.46 19.45
CA PRO A 47 1.08 4.97 20.80
C PRO A 47 2.36 5.79 20.85
N MET A 48 2.26 6.97 21.47
CA MET A 48 3.39 7.85 21.73
C MET A 48 3.62 7.92 23.24
N GLY A 49 4.89 7.93 23.66
CA GLY A 49 5.23 7.96 25.07
C GLY A 49 6.73 7.91 25.29
N TRP A 50 7.11 7.63 26.54
CA TRP A 50 8.50 7.50 26.98
C TRP A 50 8.75 6.10 27.52
N ASN A 51 9.99 5.62 27.36
CA ASN A 51 10.43 4.34 27.88
C ASN A 51 11.77 4.49 28.60
N SER A 52 11.88 3.88 29.78
CA SER A 52 13.05 3.99 30.67
C SER A 52 14.28 3.24 30.19
N TRP A 53 14.16 2.32 29.23
CA TRP A 53 15.23 1.40 28.87
C TRP A 53 16.48 2.10 28.36
N ASN A 54 16.32 3.12 27.51
CA ASN A 54 17.45 3.83 26.93
C ASN A 54 18.17 4.74 27.94
N ALA A 55 17.55 5.06 29.08
CA ALA A 55 18.12 5.94 30.11
C ALA A 55 18.66 5.15 31.31
N PHE A 56 17.95 4.13 31.75
CA PHE A 56 18.15 3.52 33.06
C PHE A 56 18.42 2.01 33.03
N HIS A 57 18.16 1.33 31.92
CA HIS A 57 18.27 -0.13 31.81
C HIS A 57 17.56 -0.84 32.98
N THR A 58 18.31 -1.55 33.83
CA THR A 58 17.79 -2.25 35.01
C THR A 58 17.80 -1.39 36.29
N ASP A 59 18.44 -0.23 36.29
CA ASP A 59 18.51 0.69 37.42
C ASP A 59 17.31 1.68 37.39
N VAL A 60 16.10 1.13 37.40
CA VAL A 60 14.84 1.90 37.42
C VAL A 60 14.32 2.06 38.85
N THR A 61 13.90 3.26 39.21
CA THR A 61 13.30 3.57 40.51
C THR A 61 12.04 4.41 40.32
N GLU A 62 11.19 4.47 41.35
CA GLU A 62 9.96 5.29 41.32
C GLU A 62 10.27 6.77 41.07
N ALA A 63 11.24 7.34 41.79
CA ALA A 63 11.68 8.73 41.59
C ALA A 63 12.10 9.01 40.13
N LYS A 64 12.85 8.11 39.50
CA LYS A 64 13.27 8.25 38.09
C LYS A 64 12.12 8.23 37.08
N VAL A 65 10.93 7.76 37.46
CA VAL A 65 9.75 7.69 36.60
C VAL A 65 8.76 8.82 36.88
N LEU A 66 8.72 9.33 38.11
CA LEU A 66 7.73 10.31 38.56
C LEU A 66 8.26 11.76 38.61
N ASP A 67 9.56 11.96 38.80
CA ASP A 67 10.21 13.28 38.88
C ASP A 67 10.66 13.79 37.50
#